data_AF-A0A952RRY2-F1
#
_entry.id   AF-A0A952RRY2-F1
#
_cell.length_a   1.000
_cell.length_b   1.000
_cell.length_c   1.000
_cell.angle_alpha   90.00
_cell.angle_beta   90.00
_cell.angle_gamma   90.00
#
_symmetry.space_group_name_H-M   'P 1'
#
loop_
_entity.id
_entity.type
_entity.pdbx_description
1 polymer ?
#
loop_
_entity_poly.entity_id
_entity_poly.type
_entity_poly.pdbx_seq_one_letter_code
_entity_poly.pdbx_strand_id
1 'polypeptide(L)'
;MGRALLICVLLGAASFLGGCAPALDEDTETGISDLTGDENQVAAIKKAVGDVDQEHVVLGASIVAPTIDASTGSESEGASLFGIDWHQKWAGGKSSDHEWANGSDLGRRCAWASIARFEAIMADPPEELADLRAKHDDWDGAFTNWNDDYGGTTKDGKPAYGDAKAARIMATPSGAVKWVSATAKDGSCYLPTKAMLSAFATSCAKKSSVAGCSS
;
A
#
# COMPACT_ATOMS: atom_id res chain seq x y z
N MET A 1 33.31 -19.36 -67.44
CA MET A 1 34.77 -19.20 -67.23
C MET A 1 35.03 -17.73 -67.02
N GLY A 2 35.57 -17.34 -65.86
CA GLY A 2 35.84 -15.95 -65.51
C GLY A 2 35.98 -15.76 -64.01
N ARG A 3 37.14 -16.14 -63.47
CA ARG A 3 37.59 -15.76 -62.12
C ARG A 3 38.03 -14.28 -62.16
N ALA A 4 37.60 -13.49 -61.19
CA ALA A 4 38.36 -12.34 -60.72
C ALA A 4 38.12 -12.18 -59.22
N LEU A 5 39.10 -12.66 -58.47
CA LEU A 5 39.33 -12.38 -57.06
C LEU A 5 39.83 -10.93 -56.98
N LEU A 6 39.22 -10.07 -56.17
CA LEU A 6 39.93 -8.92 -55.61
C LEU A 6 39.54 -8.73 -54.15
N ILE A 7 40.53 -9.02 -53.31
CA ILE A 7 40.59 -8.76 -51.88
C ILE A 7 40.94 -7.28 -51.72
N CYS A 8 40.13 -6.52 -50.99
CA CYS A 8 40.57 -5.30 -50.33
C CYS A 8 40.14 -5.33 -48.87
N VAL A 9 41.09 -4.90 -48.04
CA VAL A 9 41.18 -5.13 -46.61
C VAL A 9 40.37 -4.09 -45.82
N LEU A 10 39.78 -4.60 -44.74
CA LEU A 10 39.31 -3.97 -43.50
C LEU A 10 39.85 -2.55 -43.19
N LEU A 11 38.98 -1.66 -42.70
CA LEU A 11 38.89 -1.24 -41.29
C LEU A 11 37.93 -0.04 -41.17
N GLY A 12 36.88 -0.21 -40.37
CA GLY A 12 35.96 0.85 -40.01
C GLY A 12 35.05 0.38 -38.89
N ALA A 13 35.58 0.38 -37.67
CA ALA A 13 34.83 0.08 -36.46
C ALA A 13 33.81 1.20 -36.18
N ALA A 14 32.52 0.87 -36.14
CA ALA A 14 31.51 1.70 -35.51
C ALA A 14 30.61 0.79 -34.66
N SER A 15 30.87 0.83 -33.36
CA SER A 15 30.10 0.16 -32.32
C SER A 15 28.71 0.81 -32.22
N PHE A 16 27.67 0.09 -32.66
CA PHE A 16 26.30 0.35 -32.21
C PHE A 16 25.86 -0.81 -31.32
N LEU A 17 26.17 -0.68 -30.04
CA LEU A 17 25.46 -1.38 -28.97
C LEU A 17 24.07 -0.72 -28.83
N GLY A 18 23.14 -1.12 -29.71
CA GLY A 18 21.72 -0.90 -29.50
C GLY A 18 21.15 -2.15 -28.84
N GLY A 19 21.18 -2.20 -27.51
CA GLY A 19 20.49 -3.24 -26.76
C GLY A 19 19.00 -3.18 -27.08
N CYS A 20 18.46 -4.30 -27.58
CA CYS A 20 17.02 -4.54 -27.52
C CYS A 20 16.66 -4.62 -26.04
N ALA A 21 16.07 -3.54 -25.51
CA ALA A 21 15.37 -3.57 -24.25
C ALA A 21 14.21 -4.58 -24.37
N PRO A 22 13.96 -5.43 -23.35
CA PRO A 22 12.71 -6.16 -23.30
C PRO A 22 11.54 -5.18 -23.28
N ALA A 23 10.48 -5.55 -24.00
CA ALA A 23 9.21 -4.84 -24.01
C ALA A 23 8.75 -4.59 -22.57
N LEU A 24 8.40 -3.34 -22.28
CA LEU A 24 7.75 -2.97 -21.04
C LEU A 24 6.41 -3.71 -20.93
N ASP A 25 6.13 -4.07 -19.69
CA ASP A 25 5.17 -5.04 -19.23
C ASP A 25 3.73 -4.83 -19.72
N GLU A 26 3.01 -5.95 -19.79
CA GLU A 26 1.57 -6.01 -19.87
C GLU A 26 0.94 -5.22 -18.72
N ASP A 27 -0.03 -4.37 -19.06
CA ASP A 27 -0.92 -3.71 -18.10
C ASP A 27 -1.67 -4.78 -17.29
N THR A 28 -1.11 -5.21 -16.16
CA THR A 28 -1.89 -5.87 -15.12
C THR A 28 -2.76 -4.80 -14.48
N GLU A 29 -4.03 -4.79 -14.87
CA GLU A 29 -5.12 -3.97 -14.32
C GLU A 29 -5.38 -4.34 -12.85
N THR A 30 -4.42 -4.12 -11.94
CA THR A 30 -4.67 -4.13 -10.49
C THR A 30 -5.15 -2.75 -10.11
N GLY A 31 -6.46 -2.55 -10.30
CA GLY A 31 -7.13 -1.26 -10.20
C GLY A 31 -7.14 -0.73 -8.78
N ILE A 32 -6.53 0.44 -8.58
CA ILE A 32 -7.15 1.36 -7.64
C ILE A 32 -8.43 1.84 -8.34
N SER A 33 -9.57 1.30 -7.92
CA SER A 33 -10.88 1.65 -8.46
C SER A 33 -11.12 3.17 -8.31
N ASP A 34 -11.25 3.87 -9.43
CA ASP A 34 -11.69 5.27 -9.55
C ASP A 34 -10.96 6.29 -8.64
N LEU A 35 -9.66 6.48 -8.87
CA LEU A 35 -8.96 7.65 -8.32
C LEU A 35 -9.29 8.91 -9.11
N THR A 36 -10.05 9.81 -8.51
CA THR A 36 -10.32 11.16 -9.05
C THR A 36 -9.17 12.16 -8.84
N GLY A 37 -7.91 11.67 -8.82
CA GLY A 37 -6.72 12.43 -8.40
C GLY A 37 -5.80 12.91 -9.52
N ASP A 38 -4.88 13.81 -9.20
CA ASP A 38 -3.74 14.18 -10.06
C ASP A 38 -2.77 12.99 -10.14
N GLU A 39 -2.57 12.47 -11.36
CA GLU A 39 -1.70 11.32 -11.65
C GLU A 39 -0.28 11.50 -11.09
N ASN A 40 0.24 12.74 -11.04
CA ASN A 40 1.55 13.02 -10.49
C ASN A 40 1.60 12.81 -8.97
N GLN A 41 0.51 13.14 -8.26
CA GLN A 41 0.40 12.92 -6.81
C GLN A 41 0.34 11.43 -6.51
N VAL A 42 -0.44 10.68 -7.30
CA VAL A 42 -0.55 9.23 -7.21
C VAL A 42 0.83 8.57 -7.42
N ALA A 43 1.52 8.92 -8.51
CA ALA A 43 2.84 8.40 -8.80
C ALA A 43 3.86 8.75 -7.70
N ALA A 44 3.80 9.97 -7.15
CA ALA A 44 4.67 10.38 -6.05
C ALA A 44 4.43 9.55 -4.78
N ILE A 45 3.18 9.25 -4.44
CA ILE A 45 2.84 8.39 -3.30
C ILE A 45 3.33 6.96 -3.55
N LYS A 46 3.00 6.36 -4.70
CA LYS A 46 3.44 4.99 -5.06
C LYS A 46 4.96 4.85 -4.99
N LYS A 47 5.69 5.84 -5.50
CA LYS A 47 7.15 5.89 -5.41
C LYS A 47 7.65 5.93 -3.96
N ALA A 48 7.00 6.71 -3.09
CA ALA A 48 7.41 6.87 -1.70
C ALA A 48 7.16 5.61 -0.86
N VAL A 49 6.19 4.78 -1.24
CA VAL A 49 5.82 3.56 -0.49
C VAL A 49 6.27 2.25 -1.15
N GLY A 50 6.98 2.33 -2.28
CA GLY A 50 7.37 1.16 -3.07
C GLY A 50 8.35 0.21 -2.39
N ASP A 51 9.13 0.67 -1.40
CA ASP A 51 9.86 -0.22 -0.50
C ASP A 51 8.88 -0.84 0.51
N VAL A 52 8.41 -2.05 0.22
CA VAL A 52 7.36 -2.74 1.00
C VAL A 52 7.81 -3.26 2.36
N ASP A 53 9.12 -3.29 2.63
CA ASP A 53 9.69 -3.73 3.90
C ASP A 53 9.97 -2.55 4.84
N GLN A 54 10.00 -1.33 4.31
CA GLN A 54 10.11 -0.11 5.11
C GLN A 54 8.76 0.25 5.75
N GLU A 55 8.66 0.07 7.06
CA GLU A 55 7.45 0.44 7.83
C GLU A 55 7.26 1.95 7.93
N HIS A 56 8.31 2.69 8.29
CA HIS A 56 8.25 4.14 8.51
C HIS A 56 8.64 4.90 7.24
N VAL A 57 7.70 5.66 6.68
CA VAL A 57 7.85 6.38 5.43
C VAL A 57 7.52 7.86 5.60
N VAL A 58 8.30 8.72 4.94
CA VAL A 58 8.10 10.17 4.93
C VAL A 58 7.57 10.58 3.56
N LEU A 59 6.37 11.16 3.54
CA LEU A 59 5.78 11.72 2.34
C LEU A 59 6.20 13.19 2.19
N GLY A 60 6.43 13.63 0.95
CA GLY A 60 6.73 15.04 0.68
C GLY A 60 5.58 15.93 1.14
N ALA A 61 5.90 17.07 1.77
CA ALA A 61 4.87 17.98 2.30
C ALA A 61 3.94 18.56 1.23
N SER A 62 4.37 18.58 -0.03
CA SER A 62 3.59 19.01 -1.19
C SER A 62 2.66 17.95 -1.75
N ILE A 63 2.73 16.70 -1.25
CA ILE A 63 1.86 15.63 -1.70
C ILE A 63 0.46 15.88 -1.16
N VAL A 64 -0.55 15.87 -2.04
CA VAL A 64 -1.95 15.96 -1.66
C VAL A 64 -2.63 14.63 -1.96
N ALA A 65 -3.26 14.04 -0.95
CA ALA A 65 -4.00 12.80 -1.12
C ALA A 65 -5.25 13.04 -1.98
N PRO A 66 -5.46 12.26 -3.06
CA PRO A 66 -6.75 12.22 -3.73
C PRO A 66 -7.88 11.91 -2.75
N THR A 67 -9.06 12.46 -3.00
CA THR A 67 -10.26 12.10 -2.24
C THR A 67 -10.63 10.65 -2.53
N ILE A 68 -10.97 9.92 -1.47
CA ILE A 68 -11.41 8.52 -1.56
C ILE A 68 -12.74 8.34 -0.84
N ASP A 69 -13.48 7.30 -1.21
CA ASP A 69 -14.73 6.90 -0.55
C ASP A 69 -14.71 5.41 -0.14
N ALA A 70 -15.86 4.89 0.30
CA ALA A 70 -15.98 3.51 0.77
C ALA A 70 -15.62 2.45 -0.29
N SER A 71 -15.71 2.78 -1.57
CA SER A 71 -15.42 1.91 -2.71
C SER A 71 -14.01 2.07 -3.26
N THR A 72 -13.28 3.11 -2.83
CA THR A 72 -11.89 3.28 -3.22
C THR A 72 -11.01 2.33 -2.42
N GLY A 73 -10.08 1.68 -3.11
CA GLY A 73 -9.24 0.66 -2.52
C GLY A 73 -8.31 0.03 -3.54
N SER A 74 -7.73 -1.11 -3.21
CA SER A 74 -6.94 -1.92 -4.14
C SER A 74 -7.41 -3.36 -4.05
N GLU A 75 -7.58 -3.97 -5.22
CA GLU A 75 -7.93 -5.38 -5.37
C GLU A 75 -6.84 -6.08 -6.19
N SER A 76 -6.46 -7.27 -5.73
CA SER A 76 -5.61 -8.23 -6.43
C SER A 76 -6.24 -9.61 -6.26
N GLU A 77 -5.76 -10.63 -6.98
CA GLU A 77 -6.37 -11.95 -7.04
C GLU A 77 -6.62 -12.56 -5.65
N GLY A 78 -7.84 -12.34 -5.15
CA GLY A 78 -8.35 -12.83 -3.87
C GLY A 78 -7.82 -12.13 -2.62
N ALA A 79 -7.32 -10.91 -2.73
CA ALA A 79 -7.14 -10.05 -1.57
C ALA A 79 -7.57 -8.62 -1.93
N SER A 80 -8.23 -7.95 -0.99
CA SER A 80 -8.72 -6.60 -1.21
C SER A 80 -8.55 -5.71 0.01
N LEU A 81 -8.32 -4.42 -0.24
CA LEU A 81 -8.28 -3.40 0.78
C LEU A 81 -9.21 -2.27 0.37
N PHE A 82 -10.29 -2.05 1.12
CA PHE A 82 -11.29 -1.03 0.79
C PHE A 82 -11.66 -0.16 1.99
N GLY A 83 -12.25 0.98 1.63
CA GLY A 83 -12.90 1.91 2.53
C GLY A 83 -11.94 2.77 3.33
N ILE A 84 -12.50 3.43 4.34
CA ILE A 84 -11.77 4.29 5.28
C ILE A 84 -12.30 4.01 6.68
N ASP A 85 -11.40 3.87 7.63
CA ASP A 85 -11.73 3.67 9.04
C ASP A 85 -10.75 4.50 9.89
N TRP A 86 -11.20 5.67 10.33
CA TRP A 86 -10.38 6.56 11.15
C TRP A 86 -10.42 6.17 12.61
N HIS A 87 -9.24 6.19 13.21
CA HIS A 87 -9.09 6.21 14.65
C HIS A 87 -8.31 7.45 15.06
N GLN A 88 -9.06 8.50 15.39
CA GLN A 88 -8.55 9.83 15.68
C GLN A 88 -7.97 9.89 17.10
N LYS A 89 -6.65 10.03 17.21
CA LYS A 89 -5.90 9.90 18.48
C LYS A 89 -5.76 11.23 19.24
N TRP A 90 -6.85 11.97 19.36
CA TRP A 90 -6.92 13.24 20.10
C TRP A 90 -8.22 13.33 20.93
N ALA A 91 -8.28 14.25 21.90
CA ALA A 91 -9.49 14.42 22.72
C ALA A 91 -10.68 14.84 21.84
N GLY A 92 -11.77 14.09 21.98
CA GLY A 92 -12.97 14.27 21.17
C GLY A 92 -12.84 13.73 19.74
N GLY A 93 -11.73 13.08 19.41
CA GLY A 93 -11.60 12.28 18.21
C GLY A 93 -12.53 11.07 18.24
N LYS A 94 -12.98 10.66 17.06
CA LYS A 94 -13.83 9.50 16.82
C LYS A 94 -12.99 8.27 16.47
N SER A 95 -13.57 7.12 16.72
CA SER A 95 -13.09 5.82 16.25
C SER A 95 -14.14 5.22 15.36
N SER A 96 -13.74 4.48 14.33
CA SER A 96 -14.67 3.91 13.36
C SER A 96 -15.49 4.98 12.65
N ASP A 97 -14.80 6.04 12.27
CA ASP A 97 -15.35 7.08 11.40
C ASP A 97 -14.98 6.76 9.95
N HIS A 98 -16.00 6.68 9.10
CA HIS A 98 -15.88 6.26 7.71
C HIS A 98 -15.96 7.44 6.73
N GLU A 99 -16.06 8.67 7.23
CA GLU A 99 -16.12 9.87 6.40
C GLU A 99 -14.69 10.38 6.12
N TRP A 100 -14.25 10.32 4.86
CA TRP A 100 -12.92 10.80 4.43
C TRP A 100 -12.57 12.20 4.94
N ALA A 101 -13.54 13.10 4.93
CA ALA A 101 -13.36 14.49 5.35
C ALA A 101 -12.95 14.63 6.83
N ASN A 102 -13.22 13.63 7.67
CA ASN A 102 -12.93 13.65 9.09
C ASN A 102 -11.47 13.30 9.42
N GLY A 103 -10.71 12.70 8.50
CA GLY A 103 -9.26 12.51 8.66
C GLY A 103 -8.50 13.83 8.63
N SER A 104 -7.39 13.93 9.36
CA SER A 104 -6.49 15.07 9.23
C SER A 104 -5.84 15.11 7.83
N ASP A 105 -5.26 16.24 7.42
CA ASP A 105 -4.52 16.30 6.15
C ASP A 105 -3.34 15.33 6.10
N LEU A 106 -2.71 15.08 7.25
CA LEU A 106 -1.66 14.07 7.40
C LEU A 106 -2.27 12.66 7.31
N GLY A 107 -3.40 12.43 7.99
CA GLY A 107 -4.13 11.16 8.02
C GLY A 107 -4.60 10.73 6.64
N ARG A 108 -5.17 11.66 5.86
CA ARG A 108 -5.56 11.43 4.47
C ARG A 108 -4.39 10.97 3.61
N ARG A 109 -3.22 11.60 3.74
CA ARG A 109 -2.00 11.16 3.04
C ARG A 109 -1.58 9.75 3.43
N CYS A 110 -1.57 9.43 4.71
CA CYS A 110 -1.16 8.10 5.18
C CYS A 110 -2.18 7.01 4.84
N ALA A 111 -3.48 7.30 4.87
CA ALA A 111 -4.53 6.36 4.46
C ALA A 111 -4.44 6.04 2.96
N TRP A 112 -4.06 7.01 2.14
CA TRP A 112 -3.81 6.78 0.71
C TRP A 112 -2.52 5.99 0.48
N ALA A 113 -1.44 6.39 1.14
CA ALA A 113 -0.17 5.67 1.14
C ALA A 113 -0.31 4.21 1.59
N SER A 114 -1.22 3.96 2.53
CA SER A 114 -1.61 2.62 2.99
C SER A 114 -2.24 1.77 1.88
N ILE A 115 -3.14 2.34 1.06
CA ILE A 115 -3.72 1.66 -0.11
C ILE A 115 -2.64 1.36 -1.15
N ALA A 116 -1.79 2.34 -1.47
CA ALA A 116 -0.69 2.16 -2.42
C ALA A 116 0.33 1.13 -1.94
N ARG A 117 0.59 1.06 -0.63
CA ARG A 117 1.45 0.02 -0.04
C ARG A 117 0.83 -1.36 -0.17
N PHE A 118 -0.48 -1.49 0.06
CA PHE A 118 -1.18 -2.74 -0.13
C PHE A 118 -1.08 -3.22 -1.58
N GLU A 119 -1.36 -2.34 -2.54
CA GLU A 119 -1.20 -2.63 -3.98
C GLU A 119 0.21 -3.14 -4.29
N ALA A 120 1.24 -2.44 -3.81
CA ALA A 120 2.64 -2.83 -4.02
C ALA A 120 2.98 -4.20 -3.41
N ILE A 121 2.45 -4.53 -2.23
CA ILE A 121 2.63 -5.86 -1.62
C ILE A 121 1.88 -6.92 -2.42
N MET A 122 0.68 -6.61 -2.92
CA MET A 122 -0.14 -7.56 -3.66
C MET A 122 0.34 -7.82 -5.10
N ALA A 123 1.30 -7.05 -5.61
CA ALA A 123 1.99 -7.35 -6.86
C ALA A 123 2.89 -8.60 -6.74
N ASP A 124 3.40 -8.88 -5.54
CA ASP A 124 4.14 -10.10 -5.19
C ASP A 124 3.76 -10.51 -3.75
N PRO A 125 2.55 -11.09 -3.56
CA PRO A 125 2.02 -11.37 -2.22
C PRO A 125 2.86 -12.44 -1.51
N PRO A 126 2.99 -12.41 -0.18
CA PRO A 126 3.66 -13.47 0.56
C PRO A 126 2.90 -14.80 0.42
N GLU A 127 3.61 -15.90 0.21
CA GLU A 127 3.03 -17.25 0.02
C GLU A 127 2.08 -17.63 1.16
N GLU A 128 2.38 -17.19 2.39
CA GLU A 128 1.57 -17.52 3.56
C GLU A 128 0.16 -16.92 3.49
N LEU A 129 -0.07 -15.87 2.70
CA LEU A 129 -1.41 -15.31 2.49
C LEU A 129 -2.29 -16.29 1.69
N ALA A 130 -1.73 -16.97 0.69
CA ALA A 130 -2.45 -17.99 -0.07
C ALA A 130 -2.80 -19.18 0.83
N ASP A 131 -1.86 -19.62 1.67
CA ASP A 131 -2.10 -20.67 2.67
C ASP A 131 -3.21 -20.29 3.66
N LEU A 132 -3.22 -19.04 4.12
CA LEU A 132 -4.26 -18.55 5.02
C LEU A 132 -5.63 -18.65 4.35
N ARG A 133 -5.76 -18.16 3.13
CA ARG A 133 -7.02 -18.17 2.37
C ARG A 133 -7.51 -19.56 2.03
N ALA A 134 -6.61 -20.47 1.66
CA ALA A 134 -6.96 -21.87 1.41
C ALA A 134 -7.50 -22.57 2.67
N LYS A 135 -7.13 -22.09 3.85
CA LYS A 135 -7.51 -22.69 5.14
C LYS A 135 -8.75 -22.08 5.79
N HIS A 136 -9.04 -20.83 5.49
CA HIS A 136 -10.20 -20.08 5.99
C HIS A 136 -11.02 -19.62 4.79
N ASP A 137 -11.78 -20.54 4.21
CA ASP A 137 -12.67 -20.29 3.08
C ASP A 137 -13.87 -19.39 3.44
N ASP A 138 -14.08 -19.13 4.73
CA ASP A 138 -15.02 -18.17 5.31
C ASP A 138 -14.49 -16.72 5.30
N TRP A 139 -13.20 -16.52 5.03
CA TRP A 139 -12.60 -15.19 4.84
C TRP A 139 -12.23 -14.99 3.38
N ASP A 140 -12.84 -13.97 2.77
CA ASP A 140 -12.69 -13.60 1.37
C ASP A 140 -11.36 -12.87 1.04
N GLY A 141 -10.46 -12.75 2.01
CA GLY A 141 -9.22 -11.99 1.86
C GLY A 141 -9.42 -10.47 1.96
N ALA A 142 -10.57 -10.01 2.46
CA ALA A 142 -10.85 -8.58 2.60
C ALA A 142 -10.22 -7.96 3.86
N PHE A 143 -9.65 -6.77 3.66
CA PHE A 143 -9.12 -5.90 4.69
C PHE A 143 -9.87 -4.55 4.68
N THR A 144 -10.09 -3.98 5.86
CA THR A 144 -10.50 -2.56 5.98
C THR A 144 -9.26 -1.67 6.13
N ASN A 145 -9.18 -0.60 5.35
CA ASN A 145 -8.13 0.41 5.50
C ASN A 145 -8.37 1.26 6.75
N TRP A 146 -7.59 1.00 7.78
CA TRP A 146 -7.67 1.69 9.07
C TRP A 146 -6.46 2.61 9.25
N ASN A 147 -6.68 3.82 9.76
CA ASN A 147 -5.60 4.75 10.11
C ASN A 147 -5.71 5.22 11.56
N ASP A 148 -4.70 4.90 12.37
CA ASP A 148 -4.46 5.52 13.67
C ASP A 148 -3.91 6.94 13.43
N ASP A 149 -4.80 7.93 13.40
CA ASP A 149 -4.46 9.31 13.04
C ASP A 149 -3.99 10.11 14.25
N TYR A 150 -2.68 10.35 14.38
CA TYR A 150 -2.09 11.27 15.36
C TYR A 150 -1.73 12.64 14.76
N GLY A 151 -2.01 12.85 13.47
CA GLY A 151 -1.71 14.11 12.78
C GLY A 151 -2.74 15.21 13.02
N GLY A 152 -3.90 14.88 13.59
CA GLY A 152 -4.97 15.84 13.86
C GLY A 152 -4.75 16.74 15.08
N THR A 153 -5.71 17.66 15.27
CA THR A 153 -5.76 18.57 16.41
C THR A 153 -7.07 18.42 17.18
N THR A 154 -7.06 18.73 18.48
CA THR A 154 -8.26 18.87 19.30
C THR A 154 -9.13 20.04 18.82
N LYS A 155 -10.36 20.14 19.35
CA LYS A 155 -11.27 21.26 19.09
C LYS A 155 -10.68 22.64 19.42
N ASP A 156 -9.72 22.70 20.36
CA ASP A 156 -9.04 23.94 20.76
C ASP A 156 -7.78 24.22 19.92
N GLY A 157 -7.56 23.48 18.83
CA GLY A 157 -6.40 23.62 17.94
C GLY A 157 -5.09 23.05 18.50
N LYS A 158 -5.13 22.26 19.58
CA LYS A 158 -3.92 21.63 20.13
C LYS A 158 -3.60 20.34 19.37
N PRO A 159 -2.32 20.01 19.12
CA PRO A 159 -1.95 18.73 18.50
C PRO A 159 -2.47 17.52 19.27
N ALA A 160 -2.56 16.37 18.60
CA ALA A 160 -2.83 15.08 19.23
C ALA A 160 -1.94 14.83 20.47
N TYR A 161 -2.39 14.05 21.44
CA TYR A 161 -1.61 13.86 22.68
C TYR A 161 -0.48 12.83 22.52
N GLY A 162 -0.63 11.87 21.61
CA GLY A 162 0.36 10.82 21.33
C GLY A 162 1.15 11.06 20.05
N ASP A 163 1.97 10.11 19.67
CA ASP A 163 2.60 10.04 18.36
C ASP A 163 2.52 8.61 17.84
N ALA A 164 2.53 8.44 16.53
CA ALA A 164 2.53 7.12 15.91
C ALA A 164 3.84 6.39 16.22
N LYS A 165 3.76 5.07 16.38
CA LYS A 165 4.91 4.22 16.74
C LYS A 165 5.06 2.98 15.90
N ALA A 166 3.99 2.49 15.30
CA ALA A 166 3.99 1.30 14.48
C ALA A 166 2.70 1.17 13.66
N ALA A 167 2.78 0.41 12.58
CA ALA A 167 1.66 -0.19 11.86
C ALA A 167 1.35 -1.58 12.43
N ARG A 168 0.20 -2.15 12.06
CA ARG A 168 -0.15 -3.54 12.39
C ARG A 168 -1.21 -4.09 11.45
N ILE A 169 -1.37 -5.40 11.43
CA ILE A 169 -2.51 -6.09 10.83
C ILE A 169 -3.20 -6.85 11.95
N MET A 170 -4.52 -6.69 12.08
CA MET A 170 -5.27 -7.35 13.14
C MET A 170 -6.68 -7.71 12.70
N ALA A 171 -7.21 -8.81 13.20
CA ALA A 171 -8.60 -9.18 13.04
C ALA A 171 -9.39 -8.84 14.31
N THR A 172 -10.55 -8.24 14.15
CA THR A 172 -11.47 -8.01 15.26
C THR A 172 -12.05 -9.35 15.77
N PRO A 173 -12.71 -9.36 16.95
CA PRO A 173 -13.45 -10.53 17.40
C PRO A 173 -14.57 -10.97 16.44
N SER A 174 -15.05 -10.08 15.58
CA SER A 174 -16.06 -10.38 14.56
C SER A 174 -15.48 -10.95 13.27
N GLY A 175 -14.16 -11.12 13.17
CA GLY A 175 -13.48 -11.64 11.97
C GLY A 175 -13.09 -10.57 10.95
N ALA A 176 -13.43 -9.29 11.15
CA ALA A 176 -13.02 -8.24 10.23
C ALA A 176 -11.52 -7.97 10.35
N VAL A 177 -10.78 -8.11 9.25
CA VAL A 177 -9.34 -7.86 9.23
C VAL A 177 -9.07 -6.39 8.92
N LYS A 178 -8.26 -5.75 9.76
CA LYS A 178 -7.88 -4.34 9.70
C LYS A 178 -6.43 -4.23 9.25
N TRP A 179 -6.22 -3.49 8.17
CA TRP A 179 -4.92 -3.05 7.70
C TRP A 179 -4.64 -1.70 8.34
N VAL A 180 -3.89 -1.70 9.44
CA VAL A 180 -3.75 -0.55 10.34
C VAL A 180 -2.46 0.20 10.01
N SER A 181 -2.61 1.32 9.32
CA SER A 181 -1.59 2.35 9.21
C SER A 181 -1.64 3.31 10.42
N ALA A 182 -0.56 4.06 10.66
CA ALA A 182 -0.54 5.11 11.67
C ALA A 182 0.09 6.39 11.12
N THR A 183 -0.52 7.53 11.45
CA THR A 183 -0.07 8.86 11.02
C THR A 183 0.62 9.54 12.18
N ALA A 184 1.90 9.87 12.04
CA ALA A 184 2.66 10.59 13.04
C ALA A 184 2.36 12.10 13.02
N LYS A 185 2.70 12.78 14.10
CA LYS A 185 2.54 14.24 14.24
C LYS A 185 3.36 15.05 13.24
N ASP A 186 4.50 14.52 12.83
CA ASP A 186 5.39 15.14 11.85
C ASP A 186 4.93 14.91 10.40
N GLY A 187 3.86 14.14 10.19
CA GLY A 187 3.33 13.80 8.87
C GLY A 187 3.92 12.56 8.23
N SER A 188 4.85 11.89 8.91
CA SER A 188 5.30 10.57 8.48
C SER A 188 4.25 9.50 8.75
N CYS A 189 4.33 8.40 8.01
CA CYS A 189 3.39 7.29 8.08
C CYS A 189 4.12 6.02 8.53
N TYR A 190 3.45 5.23 9.35
CA TYR A 190 3.80 3.83 9.59
C TYR A 190 2.81 2.98 8.80
N LEU A 191 3.31 2.19 7.86
CA LEU A 191 2.51 1.36 6.95
C LEU A 191 2.79 -0.12 7.17
N PRO A 192 1.78 -1.00 7.09
CA PRO A 192 2.04 -2.43 7.18
C PRO A 192 3.02 -2.89 6.10
N THR A 193 3.87 -3.84 6.47
CA THR A 193 4.93 -4.38 5.60
C THR A 193 4.58 -5.76 5.08
N LYS A 194 5.31 -6.24 4.06
CA LYS A 194 5.19 -7.62 3.57
C LYS A 194 5.46 -8.63 4.70
N ALA A 195 6.47 -8.36 5.54
CA ALA A 195 6.78 -9.18 6.70
C ALA A 195 5.64 -9.22 7.75
N MET A 196 4.96 -8.09 8.01
CA MET A 196 3.79 -8.07 8.89
C MET A 196 2.63 -8.92 8.33
N LEU A 197 2.39 -8.85 7.02
CA LEU A 197 1.36 -9.65 6.38
C LEU A 197 1.67 -11.15 6.42
N SER A 198 2.92 -11.53 6.15
CA SER A 198 3.38 -12.91 6.31
C SER A 198 3.24 -13.41 7.75
N ALA A 199 3.60 -12.59 8.74
CA ALA A 199 3.45 -12.92 10.16
C ALA A 199 1.99 -13.06 10.59
N PHE A 200 1.11 -12.16 10.14
CA PHE A 200 -0.34 -12.26 10.33
C PHE A 200 -0.86 -13.57 9.73
N ALA A 201 -0.54 -13.85 8.47
CA ALA A 201 -1.02 -15.03 7.76
C ALA A 201 -0.56 -16.33 8.43
N THR A 202 0.72 -16.42 8.77
CA THR A 202 1.33 -17.54 9.51
C THR A 202 0.67 -17.78 10.86
N SER A 203 0.36 -16.70 11.60
CA SER A 203 -0.25 -16.82 12.93
C SER A 203 -1.72 -17.24 12.84
N CYS A 204 -2.46 -16.73 11.86
CA CYS A 204 -3.87 -17.06 11.63
C CYS A 204 -4.08 -18.44 11.04
N ALA A 205 -3.19 -18.92 10.18
CA ALA A 205 -3.29 -20.27 9.62
C ALA A 205 -3.23 -21.37 10.70
N LYS A 206 -2.79 -21.04 11.92
CA LYS A 206 -2.77 -21.97 13.06
C LYS A 206 -4.08 -21.97 13.86
N LYS A 207 -5.01 -21.07 13.56
CA LYS A 207 -6.29 -20.91 14.26
C LYS A 207 -7.43 -21.57 13.48
N SER A 208 -8.57 -21.75 14.15
CA SER A 208 -9.81 -22.26 13.54
C SER A 208 -10.64 -21.20 12.84
N SER A 209 -10.32 -19.92 13.04
CA SER A 209 -10.87 -18.78 12.29
C SER A 209 -9.86 -17.62 12.30
N VAL A 210 -10.06 -16.64 11.41
CA VAL A 210 -9.25 -15.41 11.39
C VAL A 210 -9.52 -14.48 12.58
N ALA A 211 -10.63 -14.68 13.30
CA ALA A 211 -11.03 -13.79 14.40
C ALA A 211 -9.98 -13.68 15.51
N GLY A 212 -9.71 -12.44 15.94
CA GLY A 212 -8.73 -12.15 17.01
C GLY A 212 -7.28 -12.47 16.65
N CYS A 213 -6.94 -12.61 15.38
CA CYS A 213 -5.56 -12.60 14.91
C CYS A 213 -4.89 -11.23 15.01
N SER A 214 -3.56 -11.23 15.08
CA SER A 214 -2.74 -10.03 14.89
C SER A 214 -1.33 -10.40 14.44
N SER A 215 -0.71 -9.53 13.64
CA SER A 215 0.75 -9.50 13.42
C SER A 215 1.47 -8.87 14.62
#